data_AF-A0A1X7IEW7-F1
#
_entry.id   AF-A0A1X7IEW7-F1
#
_cell.length_a   1.000
_cell.length_b   1.000
_cell.length_c   1.000
_cell.angle_alpha   90.00
_cell.angle_beta   90.00
_cell.angle_gamma   90.00
#
_symmetry.space_group_name_H-M   'P 1'
#
loop_
_entity.id
_entity.type
_entity.pdbx_description
1 polymer ?
#
loop_
_entity_poly.entity_id
_entity_poly.type
_entity_poly.pdbx_seq_one_letter_code
_entity_poly.pdbx_strand_id
1 'polypeptide(L)'
;MTVIHGQIGTLKQIRKTLDVHGISRFNSTADINRFLKNFDNEREELFFKIERDFDLELDKMQAQGYHLEKDFDLLKTTAKANLKNYIRRLHSKCDVLRKPAKNAVMELLYWYGLQFLLLIKYILEKNFDRIVGLRVRGSKKRLEVVLKAINGYSADRHALISTRCDDQFRKLLHMRSVATDLLPMIAGAVGEDMVVGELKKLSGNQVLINDFSIVFENPRYHKQTNSRIRSIQIDHLLINTSGIFIIETKNWSKASIASLDLWSPLQQVQRANFAL
;
A
#
# COMPACT_ATOMS: atom_id res chain seq x y z
N MET A 1 22.76 -39.07 15.89
CA MET A 1 22.21 -37.74 15.58
C MET A 1 20.77 -37.74 16.05
N THR A 2 20.33 -36.74 16.81
CA THR A 2 18.94 -36.70 17.32
C THR A 2 17.95 -36.58 16.17
N VAL A 3 17.02 -37.53 16.06
CA VAL A 3 15.91 -37.45 15.10
C VAL A 3 14.80 -36.63 15.73
N ILE A 4 14.31 -35.61 15.03
CA ILE A 4 13.30 -34.69 15.56
C ILE A 4 11.99 -34.87 14.81
N HIS A 5 10.92 -35.11 15.56
CA HIS A 5 9.56 -35.17 15.06
C HIS A 5 8.74 -34.00 15.61
N GLY A 6 7.92 -33.41 14.74
CA GLY A 6 7.03 -32.30 15.10
C GLY A 6 7.70 -30.93 15.11
N GLN A 7 6.86 -29.90 15.16
CA GLN A 7 7.25 -28.51 15.38
C GLN A 7 6.84 -28.08 16.78
N ILE A 8 7.61 -27.15 17.34
CA ILE A 8 7.35 -26.39 18.57
C ILE A 8 5.90 -25.90 18.57
N GLY A 9 5.18 -26.15 19.67
CA GLY A 9 3.74 -25.88 19.77
C GLY A 9 3.44 -24.38 19.64
N THR A 10 4.27 -23.55 20.29
CA THR A 10 4.10 -22.10 20.29
C THR A 10 4.28 -21.48 18.90
N LEU A 11 5.15 -22.03 18.04
CA LEU A 11 5.29 -21.55 16.65
C LEU A 11 4.03 -21.78 15.82
N LYS A 12 3.35 -22.92 16.00
CA LYS A 12 2.07 -23.21 15.32
C LYS A 12 1.00 -22.21 15.73
N GLN A 13 0.94 -21.87 17.01
CA GLN A 13 -0.04 -20.92 17.55
C GLN A 13 0.21 -19.48 17.10
N ILE A 14 1.48 -19.06 17.01
CA ILE A 14 1.86 -17.75 16.44
C ILE A 14 1.39 -17.68 14.99
N ARG A 15 1.68 -18.70 14.17
CA ARG A 15 1.26 -18.73 12.76
C ARG A 15 -0.26 -18.66 12.61
N LYS A 16 -0.99 -19.48 13.37
CA LYS A 16 -2.45 -19.47 13.39
C LYS A 16 -3.02 -18.09 13.74
N THR A 17 -2.44 -17.42 14.75
CA THR A 17 -2.88 -16.08 15.15
C THR A 17 -2.65 -15.06 14.05
N LEU A 18 -1.48 -15.10 13.38
CA LEU A 18 -1.19 -14.22 12.26
C LEU A 18 -2.15 -14.43 11.08
N ASP A 19 -2.45 -15.69 10.73
CA ASP A 19 -3.36 -16.02 9.63
C ASP A 19 -4.81 -15.57 9.92
N VAL A 20 -5.29 -15.69 11.17
CA VAL A 20 -6.61 -15.18 11.59
C VAL A 20 -6.72 -13.66 11.42
N HIS A 21 -5.61 -12.94 11.59
CA HIS A 21 -5.54 -11.48 11.40
C HIS A 21 -5.17 -11.10 9.94
N GLY A 22 -5.06 -12.06 9.03
CA GLY A 22 -4.73 -11.80 7.62
C GLY A 22 -3.28 -11.34 7.39
N ILE A 23 -2.36 -11.63 8.32
CA ILE A 23 -0.97 -11.21 8.25
C ILE A 23 -0.11 -12.36 7.76
N SER A 24 0.28 -12.33 6.48
CA SER A 24 1.16 -13.34 5.87
C SER A 24 2.63 -12.93 5.80
N ARG A 25 2.97 -11.68 6.16
CA ARG A 25 4.28 -11.05 5.98
C ARG A 25 5.42 -11.75 6.73
N PHE A 26 5.14 -12.32 7.89
CA PHE A 26 6.19 -12.86 8.77
C PHE A 26 6.40 -14.35 8.54
N ASN A 27 7.64 -14.74 8.23
CA ASN A 27 8.03 -16.12 8.04
C ASN A 27 8.68 -16.72 9.30
N SER A 28 9.18 -15.88 10.20
CA SER A 28 9.83 -16.28 11.45
C SER A 28 9.54 -15.31 12.59
N THR A 29 9.77 -15.75 13.82
CA THR A 29 9.73 -14.89 15.02
C THR A 29 10.79 -13.78 14.97
N ALA A 30 11.92 -14.05 14.30
CA ALA A 30 12.97 -13.06 14.06
C ALA A 30 12.48 -11.92 13.15
N ASP A 31 11.65 -12.23 12.14
CA ASP A 31 11.05 -11.21 11.26
C ASP A 31 10.11 -10.30 12.03
N ILE A 32 9.29 -10.86 12.93
CA ILE A 32 8.38 -10.09 13.79
C ILE A 32 9.19 -9.13 14.67
N ASN A 33 10.25 -9.61 15.32
CA ASN A 33 11.10 -8.78 16.17
C ASN A 33 11.83 -7.69 15.37
N ARG A 34 12.31 -8.02 14.17
CA ARG A 34 12.94 -7.04 13.27
C ARG A 34 11.94 -5.95 12.87
N PHE A 35 10.72 -6.32 12.51
CA PHE A 35 9.64 -5.40 12.19
C PHE A 35 9.31 -4.48 13.36
N LEU A 36 9.15 -5.02 14.58
CA LEU A 36 8.85 -4.21 15.77
C LEU A 36 9.97 -3.21 16.09
N LYS A 37 11.24 -3.60 15.93
CA LYS A 37 12.39 -2.72 16.13
C LYS A 37 12.49 -1.62 15.07
N ASN A 38 12.18 -1.96 13.82
CA ASN A 38 12.28 -1.05 12.69
C ASN A 38 10.95 -0.34 12.37
N PHE A 39 9.92 -0.47 13.22
CA PHE A 39 8.58 0.01 12.92
C PHE A 39 8.55 1.51 12.60
N ASP A 40 9.23 2.33 13.40
CA ASP A 40 9.23 3.78 13.20
C ASP A 40 9.94 4.14 11.90
N ASN A 41 11.03 3.46 11.55
CA ASN A 41 11.72 3.62 10.27
C ASN A 41 10.82 3.21 9.10
N GLU A 42 10.15 2.06 9.16
CA GLU A 42 9.22 1.62 8.11
C GLU A 42 8.06 2.61 7.93
N ARG A 43 7.55 3.18 9.03
CA ARG A 43 6.51 4.21 8.98
C ARG A 43 7.01 5.49 8.31
N GLU A 44 8.23 5.92 8.63
CA GLU A 44 8.85 7.10 8.00
C GLU A 44 9.15 6.85 6.52
N GLU A 45 9.74 5.72 6.15
CA GLU A 45 9.98 5.34 4.77
C GLU A 45 8.70 5.32 3.95
N LEU A 46 7.61 4.80 4.54
CA LEU A 46 6.29 4.79 3.92
C LEU A 46 5.76 6.22 3.68
N PHE A 47 5.91 7.10 4.68
CA PHE A 47 5.56 8.51 4.54
C PHE A 47 6.35 9.17 3.40
N PHE A 48 7.67 9.06 3.42
CA PHE A 48 8.55 9.67 2.42
C PHE A 48 8.27 9.13 1.02
N LYS A 49 7.94 7.84 0.90
CA LYS A 49 7.54 7.26 -0.38
C LYS A 49 6.26 7.90 -0.90
N ILE A 50 5.23 8.01 -0.07
CA ILE A 50 3.94 8.60 -0.46
C ILE A 50 4.11 10.09 -0.80
N GLU A 51 4.90 10.82 -0.02
CA GLU A 51 5.23 12.22 -0.28
C GLU A 51 5.97 12.38 -1.62
N ARG A 52 7.01 11.58 -1.86
CA ARG A 52 7.74 11.61 -3.13
C ARG A 52 6.85 11.24 -4.32
N ASP A 53 6.02 10.21 -4.18
CA ASP A 53 5.10 9.80 -5.25
C ASP A 53 4.07 10.90 -5.56
N PHE A 54 3.62 11.63 -4.53
CA PHE A 54 2.76 12.81 -4.68
C PHE A 54 3.49 13.96 -5.39
N ASP A 55 4.71 14.28 -4.99
CA ASP A 55 5.48 15.37 -5.60
C ASP A 55 5.81 15.05 -7.08
N LEU A 56 6.14 13.80 -7.40
CA LEU A 56 6.33 13.35 -8.79
C LEU A 56 5.07 13.47 -9.64
N GLU A 57 3.90 13.19 -9.06
CA GLU A 57 2.60 13.38 -9.73
C GLU A 57 2.35 14.86 -10.01
N LEU A 58 2.64 15.73 -9.05
CA LEU A 58 2.51 17.17 -9.18
C LEU A 58 3.45 17.73 -10.26
N ASP A 59 4.72 17.32 -10.26
CA ASP A 59 5.71 17.73 -11.28
C ASP A 59 5.27 17.32 -12.68
N LYS A 60 4.74 16.09 -12.82
CA LYS A 60 4.19 15.61 -14.10
C LYS A 60 3.00 16.45 -14.56
N MET A 61 2.10 16.82 -13.64
CA MET A 61 0.97 17.70 -13.95
C MET A 61 1.44 19.10 -14.35
N GLN A 62 2.44 19.66 -13.67
CA GLN A 62 3.01 20.96 -13.99
C GLN A 62 3.67 20.95 -15.37
N ALA A 63 4.45 19.93 -15.70
CA ALA A 63 5.04 19.76 -17.02
C ALA A 63 3.95 19.67 -18.12
N GLN A 64 2.88 18.91 -17.87
CA GLN A 64 1.73 18.86 -18.77
C GLN A 64 1.04 20.22 -18.92
N GLY A 65 0.86 20.95 -17.82
CA GLY A 65 0.31 22.31 -17.82
C GLY A 65 1.14 23.26 -18.68
N TYR A 66 2.47 23.22 -18.54
CA TYR A 66 3.40 24.02 -19.33
C TYR A 66 3.31 23.71 -20.83
N HIS A 67 3.26 22.42 -21.20
CA HIS A 67 3.09 22.02 -22.60
C HIS A 67 1.76 22.51 -23.18
N LEU A 68 0.66 22.35 -22.44
CA LEU A 68 -0.67 22.82 -22.86
C LEU A 68 -0.75 24.33 -23.00
N GLU A 69 -0.07 25.07 -22.13
CA GLU A 69 0.03 26.53 -22.19
C GLU A 69 0.76 26.97 -23.46
N LYS A 70 1.92 26.38 -23.74
CA LYS A 70 2.68 26.63 -24.97
C LYS A 70 1.87 26.32 -26.23
N ASP A 71 1.17 25.19 -26.25
CA ASP A 71 0.30 24.79 -27.37
C ASP A 71 -0.88 25.75 -27.54
N PHE A 72 -1.48 26.20 -26.44
CA PHE A 72 -2.56 27.18 -26.45
C PHE A 72 -2.10 28.51 -27.04
N ASP A 73 -0.93 29.01 -26.62
CA ASP A 73 -0.37 30.27 -27.12
C ASP A 73 0.01 30.17 -28.61
N LEU A 74 0.59 29.05 -29.03
CA LEU A 74 0.87 28.79 -30.45
C LEU A 74 -0.42 28.75 -31.28
N LEU A 75 -1.46 28.07 -30.79
CA LEU A 75 -2.74 27.98 -31.49
C LEU A 75 -3.45 29.35 -31.56
N LYS A 76 -3.37 30.13 -30.48
CA LYS A 76 -3.92 31.49 -30.40
C LYS A 76 -3.22 32.44 -31.36
N THR A 77 -1.89 32.44 -31.38
CA THR A 77 -1.09 33.27 -32.30
C THR A 77 -1.32 32.88 -33.76
N THR A 78 -1.34 31.58 -34.06
CA THR A 78 -1.63 31.04 -35.40
C THR A 78 -3.06 31.39 -35.85
N ALA A 79 -4.05 31.25 -34.98
CA ALA A 79 -5.43 31.61 -35.29
C ALA A 79 -5.58 33.11 -35.60
N LYS A 80 -4.92 33.98 -34.82
CA LYS A 80 -4.88 35.43 -35.07
C LYS A 80 -4.20 35.74 -36.40
N ALA A 81 -3.04 35.14 -36.68
CA ALA A 81 -2.29 35.35 -37.91
C ALA A 81 -3.10 34.92 -39.15
N ASN A 82 -3.73 33.75 -39.10
CA ASN A 82 -4.56 33.23 -40.19
C ASN A 82 -5.76 34.13 -40.46
N LEU A 83 -6.46 34.59 -39.42
CA LEU A 83 -7.60 35.49 -39.58
C LEU A 83 -7.16 36.86 -40.14
N LYS A 84 -6.04 37.40 -39.66
CA LYS A 84 -5.45 38.65 -40.19
C LYS A 84 -5.04 38.51 -41.64
N ASN A 85 -4.43 37.39 -42.02
CA ASN A 85 -4.06 37.09 -43.41
C ASN A 85 -5.30 36.96 -44.30
N TYR A 86 -6.37 36.35 -43.80
CA TYR A 86 -7.63 36.23 -44.53
C TYR A 86 -8.29 37.59 -44.77
N ILE A 87 -8.34 38.46 -43.75
CA ILE A 87 -8.82 39.84 -43.86
C ILE A 87 -7.97 40.63 -44.87
N ARG A 88 -6.63 40.46 -44.86
CA ARG A 88 -5.74 41.09 -45.84
C ARG A 88 -6.03 40.62 -47.28
N ARG A 89 -6.27 39.33 -47.49
CA ARG A 89 -6.66 38.79 -48.82
C ARG A 89 -8.02 39.34 -49.28
N LEU A 90 -9.00 39.46 -48.37
CA LEU A 90 -10.28 40.10 -48.68
C LEU A 90 -10.09 41.56 -49.07
N HIS A 91 -9.25 42.29 -48.35
CA HIS A 91 -8.93 43.68 -48.68
C HIS A 91 -8.33 43.82 -50.09
N SER A 92 -7.34 43.00 -50.44
CA SER A 92 -6.75 42.97 -51.78
C SER A 92 -7.77 42.62 -52.87
N LYS A 93 -8.70 41.70 -52.62
CA LYS A 93 -9.81 41.40 -53.55
C LYS A 93 -10.73 42.60 -53.75
N CYS A 94 -11.06 43.34 -52.69
CA CYS A 94 -11.82 44.59 -52.80
C CYS A 94 -11.08 45.63 -53.66
N ASP A 95 -9.76 45.76 -53.51
CA ASP A 95 -8.96 46.71 -54.28
C ASP A 95 -8.90 46.36 -55.79
N VAL A 96 -8.90 45.07 -56.12
CA VAL A 96 -8.99 44.61 -57.52
C VAL A 96 -10.35 44.95 -58.14
N LEU A 97 -11.45 44.72 -57.41
CA LEU A 97 -12.81 45.00 -57.89
C LEU A 97 -13.16 46.51 -57.94
N ARG A 98 -12.37 47.37 -57.28
CA ARG A 98 -12.49 48.83 -57.39
C ARG A 98 -11.95 49.40 -58.71
N LYS A 99 -11.20 48.61 -59.49
CA LYS A 99 -10.68 49.05 -60.79
C LYS A 99 -11.80 49.09 -61.85
N PRO A 100 -11.73 50.00 -62.83
CA PRO A 100 -12.78 50.16 -63.84
C PRO A 100 -13.01 48.86 -64.62
N ALA A 101 -14.26 48.48 -64.80
CA ALA A 101 -14.67 47.30 -65.55
C ALA A 101 -14.69 47.57 -67.06
N LYS A 102 -14.65 46.50 -67.87
CA LYS A 102 -14.66 46.63 -69.34
C LYS A 102 -16.04 47.07 -69.88
N ASN A 103 -17.13 46.64 -69.23
CA ASN A 103 -18.51 46.85 -69.68
C ASN A 103 -19.44 47.21 -68.50
N ALA A 104 -20.53 47.94 -68.76
CA ALA A 104 -21.48 48.42 -67.73
C ALA A 104 -22.16 47.30 -66.91
N VAL A 105 -22.48 46.15 -67.53
CA VAL A 105 -23.04 44.99 -66.80
C VAL A 105 -22.00 44.39 -65.83
N MET A 106 -20.73 44.34 -66.23
CA MET A 106 -19.63 43.86 -65.38
C MET A 106 -19.36 44.85 -64.24
N GLU A 107 -19.54 46.14 -64.48
CA GLU A 107 -19.44 47.18 -63.45
C GLU A 107 -20.49 47.02 -62.35
N LEU A 108 -21.74 46.73 -62.74
CA LEU A 108 -22.82 46.45 -61.80
C LEU A 108 -22.56 45.17 -60.99
N LEU A 109 -22.11 44.09 -61.63
CA LEU A 109 -21.72 42.85 -60.94
C LEU A 109 -20.52 43.06 -59.98
N TYR A 110 -19.52 43.84 -60.40
CA TYR A 110 -18.36 44.18 -59.57
C TYR A 110 -18.77 45.02 -58.36
N TRP A 111 -19.72 45.94 -58.53
CA TRP A 111 -20.26 46.73 -57.44
C TRP A 111 -20.96 45.87 -56.39
N TYR A 112 -21.88 44.98 -56.80
CA TYR A 112 -22.54 44.06 -55.86
C TYR A 112 -21.53 43.12 -55.17
N GLY A 113 -20.58 42.58 -55.92
CA GLY A 113 -19.51 41.75 -55.37
C GLY A 113 -18.63 42.50 -54.35
N LEU A 114 -18.31 43.76 -54.63
CA LEU A 114 -17.55 44.63 -53.73
C LEU A 114 -18.31 44.89 -52.43
N GLN A 115 -19.61 45.24 -52.49
CA GLN A 115 -20.42 45.46 -51.30
C GLN A 115 -20.50 44.19 -50.42
N PHE A 116 -20.66 43.03 -51.05
CA PHE A 116 -20.68 41.75 -50.34
C PHE A 116 -19.33 41.46 -49.64
N LEU A 117 -18.20 41.68 -50.32
CA LEU A 117 -16.87 41.48 -49.71
C LEU A 117 -16.59 42.48 -48.57
N LEU A 118 -17.01 43.73 -48.71
CA LEU A 118 -16.88 44.75 -47.66
C LEU A 118 -17.72 44.38 -46.42
N LEU A 119 -18.93 43.86 -46.61
CA LEU A 119 -19.77 43.37 -45.53
C LEU A 119 -19.10 42.19 -44.81
N ILE A 120 -18.60 41.19 -45.53
CA ILE A 120 -17.86 40.06 -44.95
C ILE A 120 -16.65 40.55 -44.16
N LYS A 121 -15.85 41.45 -44.74
CA LYS A 121 -14.67 42.02 -44.09
C LYS A 121 -15.06 42.70 -42.77
N TYR A 122 -16.09 43.56 -42.79
CA TYR A 122 -16.58 44.25 -41.61
C TYR A 122 -17.04 43.29 -40.51
N ILE A 123 -17.77 42.23 -40.86
CA ILE A 123 -18.23 41.22 -39.91
C ILE A 123 -17.03 40.50 -39.25
N LEU A 124 -16.00 40.17 -40.02
CA LEU A 124 -14.80 39.48 -39.54
C LEU A 124 -13.93 40.37 -38.65
N GLU A 125 -13.77 41.64 -39.00
CA GLU A 125 -13.03 42.62 -38.19
C GLU A 125 -13.75 42.89 -36.87
N LYS A 126 -15.07 43.08 -36.90
CA LYS A 126 -15.90 43.33 -35.71
C LYS A 126 -15.94 42.14 -34.75
N ASN A 127 -15.92 40.91 -35.27
CA ASN A 127 -15.99 39.69 -34.46
C ASN A 127 -14.64 38.98 -34.32
N PHE A 128 -13.52 39.66 -34.59
CA PHE A 128 -12.19 39.07 -34.66
C PHE A 128 -11.85 38.22 -33.42
N ASP A 129 -11.95 38.82 -32.24
CA ASP A 129 -11.62 38.14 -30.99
C ASP A 129 -12.59 37.02 -30.64
N ARG A 130 -13.87 37.15 -31.02
CA ARG A 130 -14.87 36.07 -30.83
C ARG A 130 -14.55 34.86 -31.68
N ILE A 131 -14.16 35.07 -32.94
CA ILE A 131 -13.80 34.00 -33.88
C ILE A 131 -12.53 33.27 -33.38
N VAL A 132 -11.52 34.04 -32.96
CA VAL A 132 -10.29 33.48 -32.36
C VAL A 132 -10.63 32.73 -31.08
N GLY A 133 -11.45 33.32 -30.21
CA GLY A 133 -11.92 32.74 -28.95
C GLY A 133 -12.62 31.39 -29.12
N LEU A 134 -13.52 31.29 -30.11
CA LEU A 134 -14.20 30.03 -30.43
C LEU A 134 -13.22 28.95 -30.91
N ARG A 135 -12.22 29.34 -31.71
CA ARG A 135 -11.20 28.42 -32.23
C ARG A 135 -10.26 27.91 -31.13
N VAL A 136 -9.92 28.74 -30.14
CA VAL A 136 -9.03 28.35 -29.02
C VAL A 136 -9.79 27.75 -27.82
N ARG A 137 -11.13 27.79 -27.82
CA ARG A 137 -11.96 27.42 -26.66
C ARG A 137 -11.68 26.02 -26.11
N GLY A 138 -11.46 25.05 -27.01
CA GLY A 138 -11.16 23.67 -26.63
C GLY A 138 -9.86 23.56 -25.84
N SER A 139 -8.78 24.14 -26.38
CA SER A 139 -7.47 24.18 -25.72
C SER A 139 -7.51 24.98 -24.42
N LYS A 140 -8.21 26.12 -24.39
CA LYS A 140 -8.39 26.93 -23.19
C LYS A 140 -9.02 26.13 -22.05
N LYS A 141 -10.11 25.41 -22.32
CA LYS A 141 -10.79 24.58 -21.32
C LYS A 141 -9.87 23.49 -20.77
N ARG A 142 -9.09 22.83 -21.63
CA ARG A 142 -8.13 21.80 -21.20
C ARG A 142 -7.07 22.38 -20.27
N LEU A 143 -6.51 23.54 -20.61
CA LEU A 143 -5.54 24.24 -19.77
C LEU A 143 -6.14 24.65 -18.43
N GLU A 144 -7.34 25.25 -18.42
CA GLU A 144 -8.04 25.65 -17.20
C GLU A 144 -8.31 24.47 -16.25
N VAL A 145 -8.68 23.30 -16.79
CA VAL A 145 -8.89 22.07 -16.00
C VAL A 145 -7.59 21.64 -15.32
N VAL A 146 -6.48 21.62 -16.06
CA VAL A 146 -5.18 21.18 -15.52
C VAL A 146 -4.65 22.17 -14.48
N LEU A 147 -4.72 23.48 -14.75
CA LEU A 147 -4.31 24.51 -13.78
C LEU A 147 -5.15 24.47 -12.50
N LYS A 148 -6.47 24.23 -12.62
CA LYS A 148 -7.33 24.06 -11.46
C LYS A 148 -6.93 22.83 -10.63
N ALA A 149 -6.58 21.72 -11.29
CA ALA A 149 -6.10 20.52 -10.61
C ALA A 149 -4.78 20.79 -9.87
N ILE A 150 -3.78 21.40 -10.53
CA ILE A 150 -2.50 21.77 -9.92
C ILE A 150 -2.70 22.65 -8.68
N ASN A 151 -3.54 23.68 -8.78
CA ASN A 151 -3.83 24.57 -7.66
C ASN A 151 -4.49 23.84 -6.49
N GLY A 152 -5.41 22.92 -6.76
CA GLY A 152 -6.03 22.08 -5.73
C GLY A 152 -5.01 21.19 -5.03
N TYR A 153 -4.13 20.53 -5.79
CA TYR A 153 -3.06 19.69 -5.25
C TYR A 153 -2.08 20.49 -4.38
N SER A 154 -1.73 21.72 -4.80
CA SER A 154 -0.81 22.57 -4.05
C SER A 154 -1.43 23.16 -2.78
N ALA A 155 -2.71 23.52 -2.79
CA ALA A 155 -3.39 24.11 -1.64
C ALA A 155 -3.65 23.08 -0.53
N ASP A 156 -4.07 21.87 -0.90
CA ASP A 156 -4.47 20.82 0.04
C ASP A 156 -3.40 19.73 0.24
N ARG A 157 -2.13 20.01 -0.11
CA ARG A 157 -1.02 19.03 -0.11
C ARG A 157 -0.98 18.16 1.15
N HIS A 158 -0.95 18.78 2.33
CA HIS A 158 -0.86 18.05 3.60
C HIS A 158 -2.07 17.16 3.85
N ALA A 159 -3.28 17.64 3.56
CA ALA A 159 -4.52 16.88 3.74
C ALA A 159 -4.60 15.69 2.78
N LEU A 160 -4.18 15.88 1.52
CA LEU A 160 -4.14 14.84 0.50
C LEU A 160 -3.11 13.76 0.84
N ILE A 161 -1.88 14.16 1.24
CA ILE A 161 -0.85 13.22 1.68
C ILE A 161 -1.33 12.44 2.90
N SER A 162 -1.89 13.13 3.92
CA SER A 162 -2.43 12.48 5.12
C SER A 162 -3.51 11.45 4.77
N THR A 163 -4.45 11.80 3.89
CA THR A 163 -5.51 10.89 3.42
C THR A 163 -4.93 9.69 2.68
N ARG A 164 -3.89 9.87 1.86
CA ARG A 164 -3.20 8.78 1.15
C ARG A 164 -2.44 7.86 2.11
N CYS A 165 -1.88 8.40 3.19
CA CYS A 165 -1.18 7.63 4.22
C CYS A 165 -2.13 6.78 5.08
N ASP A 166 -3.36 7.24 5.29
CA ASP A 166 -4.26 6.69 6.32
C ASP A 166 -4.52 5.19 6.17
N ASP A 167 -4.86 4.68 4.99
CA ASP A 167 -5.11 3.23 4.79
C ASP A 167 -3.83 2.39 5.05
N GLN A 168 -2.69 2.85 4.55
CA GLN A 168 -1.43 2.12 4.69
C GLN A 168 -0.91 2.17 6.14
N PHE A 169 -1.07 3.30 6.82
CA PHE A 169 -0.74 3.46 8.23
C PHE A 169 -1.65 2.62 9.11
N ARG A 170 -2.97 2.57 8.82
CA ARG A 170 -3.90 1.69 9.55
C ARG A 170 -3.48 0.23 9.44
N LYS A 171 -3.09 -0.23 8.24
CA LYS A 171 -2.56 -1.59 8.04
C LYS A 171 -1.26 -1.82 8.82
N LEU A 172 -0.33 -0.87 8.77
CA LEU A 172 0.95 -0.98 9.48
C LEU A 172 0.77 -0.99 11.01
N LEU A 173 -0.12 -0.15 11.53
CA LEU A 173 -0.49 -0.08 12.95
C LEU A 173 -1.19 -1.37 13.40
N HIS A 174 -2.10 -1.90 12.58
CA HIS A 174 -2.76 -3.17 12.87
C HIS A 174 -1.73 -4.30 12.98
N MET A 175 -0.79 -4.39 12.04
CA MET A 175 0.30 -5.37 12.10
C MET A 175 1.15 -5.20 13.35
N ARG A 176 1.49 -3.96 13.73
CA ARG A 176 2.23 -3.68 14.97
C ARG A 176 1.47 -4.13 16.21
N SER A 177 0.17 -3.86 16.30
CA SER A 177 -0.66 -4.28 17.43
C SER A 177 -0.60 -5.79 17.58
N VAL A 178 -0.93 -6.54 16.53
CA VAL A 178 -0.93 -8.00 16.56
C VAL A 178 0.47 -8.56 16.86
N ALA A 179 1.52 -7.99 16.26
CA ALA A 179 2.90 -8.40 16.53
C ALA A 179 3.32 -8.14 17.99
N THR A 180 2.85 -7.04 18.60
CA THR A 180 3.11 -6.71 20.00
C THR A 180 2.40 -7.69 20.93
N ASP A 181 1.15 -8.04 20.63
CA ASP A 181 0.36 -9.00 21.40
C ASP A 181 0.96 -10.41 21.36
N LEU A 182 1.71 -10.73 20.29
CA LEU A 182 2.42 -11.99 20.12
C LEU A 182 3.75 -12.07 20.89
N LEU A 183 4.27 -10.96 21.44
CA LEU A 183 5.58 -10.94 22.13
C LEU A 183 5.73 -12.01 23.23
N PRO A 184 4.74 -12.25 24.11
CA PRO A 184 4.84 -13.32 25.11
C PRO A 184 4.97 -14.71 24.49
N MET A 185 4.21 -14.98 23.43
CA MET A 185 4.30 -16.25 22.70
C MET A 185 5.64 -16.37 21.97
N ILE A 186 6.14 -15.30 21.36
CA ILE A 186 7.45 -15.28 20.71
C ILE A 186 8.55 -15.64 21.71
N ALA A 187 8.50 -15.08 22.92
CA ALA A 187 9.46 -15.43 23.97
C ALA A 187 9.36 -16.91 24.39
N GLY A 188 8.15 -17.47 24.46
CA GLY A 188 7.94 -18.91 24.67
C GLY A 188 8.56 -19.76 23.55
N ALA A 189 8.26 -19.44 22.29
CA ALA A 189 8.81 -20.12 21.13
C ALA A 189 10.35 -20.06 21.05
N VAL A 190 10.94 -18.93 21.42
CA VAL A 190 12.41 -18.80 21.50
C VAL A 190 12.96 -19.72 22.59
N GLY A 191 12.30 -19.81 23.76
CA GLY A 191 12.68 -20.72 24.82
C GLY A 191 12.62 -22.20 24.40
N GLU A 192 11.51 -22.61 23.78
CA GLU A 192 11.35 -23.97 23.21
C GLU A 192 12.44 -24.27 22.16
N ASP A 193 12.73 -23.32 21.26
CA ASP A 193 13.73 -23.53 20.21
C ASP A 193 15.15 -23.65 20.77
N MET A 194 15.47 -22.89 21.83
CA MET A 194 16.74 -23.03 22.55
C MET A 194 16.89 -24.43 23.16
N VAL A 195 15.83 -24.97 23.77
CA VAL A 195 15.85 -26.35 24.32
C VAL A 195 16.06 -27.37 23.22
N VAL A 196 15.33 -27.27 22.11
CA VAL A 196 15.55 -28.12 20.93
C VAL A 196 16.99 -28.02 20.43
N GLY A 197 17.55 -26.82 20.39
CA GLY A 197 18.93 -26.53 20.02
C GLY A 197 19.96 -27.25 20.90
N GLU A 198 19.76 -27.27 22.22
CA GLU A 198 20.61 -28.00 23.16
C GLU A 198 20.44 -29.52 23.02
N LEU A 199 19.20 -30.02 22.91
CA LEU A 199 18.91 -31.44 22.76
C LEU A 199 19.44 -32.03 21.44
N LYS A 200 19.61 -31.20 20.40
CA LYS A 200 20.28 -31.57 19.15
C LYS A 200 21.76 -31.91 19.33
N LYS A 201 22.45 -31.32 20.31
CA LYS A 201 23.90 -31.48 20.52
C LYS A 201 24.27 -32.80 21.17
N LEU A 202 23.31 -33.46 21.82
CA LEU A 202 23.50 -34.73 22.48
C LEU A 202 23.97 -35.81 21.49
N SER A 203 25.00 -36.55 21.89
CA SER A 203 25.55 -37.67 21.11
C SER A 203 24.73 -38.95 21.37
N GLY A 204 24.41 -39.68 20.29
CA GLY A 204 23.68 -40.95 20.37
C GLY A 204 22.52 -41.07 19.38
N ASN A 205 21.80 -42.19 19.50
CA ASN A 205 20.58 -42.48 18.74
C ASN A 205 19.38 -42.19 19.64
N GLN A 206 18.83 -41.00 19.51
CA GLN A 206 17.77 -40.49 20.36
C GLN A 206 16.72 -39.80 19.52
N VAL A 207 15.47 -39.85 19.99
CA VAL A 207 14.30 -39.33 19.30
C VAL A 207 13.71 -38.22 20.16
N LEU A 208 13.56 -37.03 19.59
CA LEU A 208 12.89 -35.90 20.20
C LEU A 208 11.54 -35.70 19.52
N ILE A 209 10.45 -35.76 20.28
CA ILE A 209 9.10 -35.48 19.80
C ILE A 209 8.64 -34.15 20.43
N ASN A 210 8.48 -33.13 19.60
CA ASN A 210 8.00 -31.82 20.01
C ASN A 210 6.47 -31.76 19.95
N ASP A 211 5.85 -31.01 20.88
CA ASP A 211 4.40 -30.82 20.98
C ASP A 211 3.66 -32.16 21.01
N PHE A 212 4.14 -33.07 21.88
CA PHE A 212 3.57 -34.40 22.03
C PHE A 212 2.22 -34.29 22.74
N SER A 213 1.18 -34.85 22.14
CA SER A 213 -0.15 -34.89 22.74
C SER A 213 -0.78 -36.26 22.57
N ILE A 214 -1.48 -36.69 23.62
CA ILE A 214 -2.29 -37.92 23.61
C ILE A 214 -3.61 -37.65 24.31
N VAL A 215 -4.68 -38.19 23.74
CA VAL A 215 -6.03 -38.17 24.31
C VAL A 215 -6.39 -39.60 24.68
N PHE A 216 -6.84 -39.80 25.91
CA PHE A 216 -7.27 -41.09 26.41
C PHE A 216 -8.78 -41.24 26.22
N GLU A 217 -9.20 -42.32 25.57
CA GLU A 217 -10.62 -42.66 25.44
C GLU A 217 -11.29 -42.80 26.82
N ASN A 218 -10.60 -43.50 27.73
CA ASN A 218 -10.98 -43.61 29.14
C ASN A 218 -10.07 -42.74 30.00
N PRO A 219 -10.59 -41.67 30.63
CA PRO A 219 -9.78 -40.76 31.43
C PRO A 219 -9.09 -41.48 32.60
N ARG A 220 -7.77 -41.29 32.76
CA ARG A 220 -7.01 -41.91 33.86
C ARG A 220 -7.28 -41.18 35.18
N TYR A 221 -7.68 -41.91 36.21
CA TYR A 221 -7.95 -41.33 37.53
C TYR A 221 -6.65 -41.14 38.32
N HIS A 222 -6.31 -39.88 38.61
CA HIS A 222 -5.13 -39.48 39.38
C HIS A 222 -5.51 -39.25 40.83
N LYS A 223 -5.21 -40.24 41.68
CA LYS A 223 -5.60 -40.24 43.11
C LYS A 223 -5.04 -39.04 43.89
N GLN A 224 -3.82 -38.61 43.58
CA GLN A 224 -3.12 -37.54 44.32
C GLN A 224 -3.79 -36.17 44.15
N THR A 225 -4.34 -35.90 42.97
CA THR A 225 -5.07 -34.64 42.70
C THR A 225 -6.59 -34.83 42.71
N ASN A 226 -7.07 -36.05 43.00
CA ASN A 226 -8.48 -36.44 42.90
C ASN A 226 -9.12 -36.00 41.58
N SER A 227 -8.40 -36.15 40.46
CA SER A 227 -8.83 -35.66 39.16
C SER A 227 -8.77 -36.74 38.09
N ARG A 228 -9.48 -36.55 36.98
CA ARG A 228 -9.42 -37.43 35.81
C ARG A 228 -8.65 -36.76 34.68
N ILE A 229 -7.63 -37.45 34.16
CA ILE A 229 -6.78 -37.00 33.08
C ILE A 229 -7.33 -37.52 31.76
N ARG A 230 -7.92 -36.63 30.96
CA ARG A 230 -8.44 -36.96 29.62
C ARG A 230 -7.39 -36.86 28.52
N SER A 231 -6.42 -35.98 28.71
CA SER A 231 -5.32 -35.77 27.78
C SER A 231 -4.10 -35.24 28.52
N ILE A 232 -2.96 -35.40 27.88
CA ILE A 232 -1.71 -34.73 28.24
C ILE A 232 -1.12 -34.08 27.00
N GLN A 233 -0.43 -32.98 27.23
CA GLN A 233 0.40 -32.30 26.25
C GLN A 233 1.75 -32.08 26.92
N ILE A 234 2.82 -32.36 26.18
CA ILE A 234 4.20 -32.27 26.62
C ILE A 234 4.95 -31.47 25.56
N ASP A 235 5.66 -30.43 25.98
CA ASP A 235 6.42 -29.59 25.05
C ASP A 235 7.48 -30.40 24.30
N HIS A 236 8.27 -31.20 25.03
CA HIS A 236 9.36 -32.00 24.47
C HIS A 236 9.44 -33.38 25.15
N LEU A 237 9.24 -34.44 24.39
CA LEU A 237 9.43 -35.83 24.82
C LEU A 237 10.70 -36.40 24.20
N LEU A 238 11.73 -36.61 25.01
CA LEU A 238 13.01 -37.18 24.57
C LEU A 238 13.08 -38.68 24.93
N ILE A 239 13.39 -39.50 23.93
CA ILE A 239 13.51 -40.96 24.07
C ILE A 239 14.94 -41.35 23.71
N ASN A 240 15.63 -42.01 24.65
CA ASN A 240 16.97 -42.57 24.43
C ASN A 240 17.12 -43.94 25.12
N THR A 241 18.31 -44.52 25.04
CA THR A 241 18.62 -45.83 25.65
C THR A 241 18.52 -45.84 27.18
N SER A 242 18.66 -44.68 27.82
CA SER A 242 18.61 -44.52 29.28
C SER A 242 17.18 -44.33 29.80
N GLY A 243 16.23 -43.96 28.93
CA GLY A 243 14.83 -43.80 29.31
C GLY A 243 14.07 -42.76 28.49
N ILE A 244 12.91 -42.37 29.03
CA ILE A 244 12.01 -41.36 28.47
C ILE A 244 12.05 -40.14 29.40
N PHE A 245 12.29 -38.96 28.82
CA PHE A 245 12.40 -37.70 29.54
C PHE A 245 11.30 -36.74 29.06
N ILE A 246 10.54 -36.22 30.03
CA ILE A 246 9.52 -35.19 29.84
C ILE A 246 10.19 -33.85 30.14
N ILE A 247 10.23 -32.97 29.14
CA ILE A 247 10.86 -31.66 29.25
C ILE A 247 9.80 -30.62 28.94
N GLU A 248 9.55 -29.73 29.91
CA GLU A 248 8.61 -28.62 29.80
C GLU A 248 9.37 -27.29 29.74
N THR A 249 8.85 -26.36 28.94
CA THR A 249 9.48 -25.07 28.69
C THR A 249 8.55 -23.94 29.07
N LYS A 250 9.00 -23.06 29.97
CA LYS A 250 8.24 -21.89 30.38
C LYS A 250 9.10 -20.64 30.37
N ASN A 251 8.54 -19.57 29.82
CA ASN A 251 9.05 -18.24 30.00
C ASN A 251 8.61 -17.72 31.38
N TRP A 252 9.53 -17.67 32.34
CA TRP A 252 9.23 -17.27 33.70
C TRP A 252 9.33 -15.75 33.89
N SER A 253 8.29 -15.16 34.45
CA SER A 253 8.36 -13.84 35.06
C SER A 253 7.92 -13.92 36.53
N LYS A 254 8.30 -12.94 37.36
CA LYS A 254 7.84 -12.88 38.76
C LYS A 254 6.31 -12.92 38.87
N ALA A 255 5.61 -12.30 37.92
CA ALA A 255 4.16 -12.33 37.84
C ALA A 255 3.61 -13.72 37.47
N SER A 256 4.27 -14.42 36.54
CA SER A 256 3.87 -15.78 36.12
C SER A 256 4.05 -16.81 37.24
N ILE A 257 5.05 -16.64 38.11
CA ILE A 257 5.28 -17.49 39.29
C ILE A 257 4.18 -17.28 40.34
N ALA A 258 3.70 -16.04 40.49
CA ALA A 258 2.70 -15.67 41.49
C ALA A 258 1.25 -15.99 41.05
N SER A 259 1.03 -16.39 39.80
CA SER A 259 -0.30 -16.76 39.29
C SER A 259 -0.73 -18.13 39.79
N LEU A 260 -1.84 -18.19 40.51
CA LEU A 260 -2.45 -19.43 41.01
C LEU A 260 -3.25 -20.19 39.92
N ASP A 261 -3.57 -19.52 38.81
CA ASP A 261 -4.41 -20.06 37.74
C ASP A 261 -3.63 -20.95 36.75
N LEU A 262 -2.29 -20.88 36.79
CA LEU A 262 -1.42 -21.66 35.93
C LEU A 262 -0.93 -22.90 36.66
N TRP A 263 -1.01 -24.05 36.00
CA TRP A 263 -0.35 -25.26 36.48
C TRP A 263 1.15 -24.98 36.58
N SER A 264 1.74 -25.36 37.71
CA SER A 264 3.19 -25.26 37.84
C SER A 264 3.84 -26.27 36.89
N PRO A 265 5.04 -26.00 36.36
CA PRO A 265 5.74 -26.97 35.51
C PRO A 265 5.94 -28.31 36.20
N LEU A 266 6.15 -28.30 37.52
CA LEU A 266 6.20 -29.53 38.31
C LEU A 266 4.89 -30.32 38.24
N GLN A 267 3.74 -29.65 38.35
CA GLN A 267 2.43 -30.31 38.22
C GLN A 267 2.19 -30.83 36.80
N GLN A 268 2.62 -30.10 35.76
CA GLN A 268 2.54 -30.56 34.37
C GLN A 268 3.37 -31.83 34.16
N VAL A 269 4.64 -31.82 34.56
CA VAL A 269 5.52 -33.00 34.46
C VAL A 269 4.96 -34.17 35.27
N GLN A 270 4.50 -33.95 36.51
CA GLN A 270 3.92 -35.01 37.34
C GLN A 270 2.66 -35.60 36.72
N ARG A 271 1.78 -34.77 36.15
CA ARG A 271 0.57 -35.20 35.47
C ARG A 271 0.89 -36.00 34.22
N ALA A 272 1.84 -35.53 33.41
CA ALA A 272 2.29 -36.21 32.21
C ALA A 272 2.95 -37.58 32.54
N ASN A 273 3.81 -37.60 33.57
CA ASN A 273 4.49 -38.81 34.03
C ASN A 273 3.53 -39.87 34.61
N PHE A 274 2.41 -39.47 35.22
CA PHE A 274 1.41 -40.44 35.68
C PHE A 274 0.57 -41.01 34.52
N ALA A 275 0.41 -40.23 33.45
CA ALA A 275 -0.46 -40.57 32.34
C ALA A 275 0.24 -41.40 31.26
N LEU A 276 1.55 -41.22 31.06
CA LEU A 276 2.44 -42.11 30.32
C LEU A 276 2.63 -43.43 31.08
#